data_AF-A0A8X6Q8Z1-F1
#
_entry.id   AF-A0A8X6Q8Z1-F1
#
_cell.length_a   1.000
_cell.length_b   1.000
_cell.length_c   1.000
_cell.angle_alpha   90.00
_cell.angle_beta   90.00
_cell.angle_gamma   90.00
#
_symmetry.space_group_name_H-M   'P 1'
#
loop_
_entity.id
_entity.type
_entity.pdbx_description
1 polymer ?
#
loop_
_entity_poly.entity_id
_entity_poly.type
_entity_poly.pdbx_seq_one_letter_code
_entity_poly.pdbx_strand_id
1 'polypeptide(L)'
;MKDNVYKVNEELIFRETEFGWVAGGRLQENKNNNNLSCYLLKDDNSVEDRLILFFELESLGIKDDPYYRKDDQAMNIFKEIIQFYNERYIVELPFRKNWKELSDNFSVAKQRFQNLWQRLQRNKILYS
;
A
#
# COMPACT_ATOMS: atom_id res chain seq x y z
N MET A 1 -15.94 -13.10 -21.50
CA MET A 1 -17.16 -12.41 -21.05
C MET A 1 -17.55 -11.42 -22.14
N LYS A 2 -18.84 -11.25 -22.45
CA LYS A 2 -19.27 -10.19 -23.35
C LYS A 2 -19.19 -8.89 -22.55
N ASP A 3 -18.34 -7.95 -22.98
CA ASP A 3 -18.19 -6.66 -22.30
C ASP A 3 -19.48 -5.84 -22.46
N ASN A 4 -20.38 -5.96 -21.50
CA ASN A 4 -21.60 -5.16 -21.44
C ASN A 4 -21.22 -3.73 -21.04
N VAL A 5 -21.05 -2.87 -22.06
CA VAL A 5 -20.78 -1.45 -21.90
C VAL A 5 -22.00 -0.65 -22.37
N TYR A 6 -22.57 0.15 -21.48
CA TYR A 6 -23.66 1.06 -21.78
C TYR A 6 -23.14 2.50 -21.77
N LYS A 7 -23.10 3.15 -22.94
CA LYS A 7 -22.67 4.56 -23.05
C LYS A 7 -23.87 5.48 -22.90
N VAL A 8 -23.83 6.35 -21.90
CA VAL A 8 -24.87 7.39 -21.70
C VAL A 8 -24.56 8.61 -22.58
N ASN A 9 -23.30 9.01 -22.62
CA ASN A 9 -22.77 10.05 -23.52
C ASN A 9 -21.26 9.83 -23.72
N GLU A 10 -20.58 10.75 -24.40
CA GLU A 10 -19.11 10.65 -24.62
C GLU A 10 -18.30 10.70 -23.32
N GLU A 11 -18.86 11.28 -22.26
CA GLU A 11 -18.16 11.51 -21.00
C GLU A 11 -18.52 10.48 -19.91
N LEU A 12 -19.60 9.71 -20.05
CA LEU A 12 -20.13 8.79 -19.05
C LEU A 12 -20.51 7.44 -19.66
N ILE A 13 -19.86 6.40 -19.15
CA ILE A 13 -20.05 5.00 -19.54
C ILE A 13 -20.31 4.13 -18.32
N PHE A 14 -21.15 3.11 -18.48
CA PHE A 14 -21.35 2.06 -17.50
C PHE A 14 -20.75 0.76 -18.03
N ARG A 15 -20.06 0.03 -17.18
CA ARG A 15 -19.47 -1.27 -17.51
C ARG A 15 -19.87 -2.29 -16.46
N GLU A 16 -20.36 -3.44 -16.91
CA GLU A 16 -20.62 -4.57 -16.04
C GLU A 16 -19.29 -5.27 -15.66
N THR A 17 -19.09 -5.51 -14.37
CA THR A 17 -17.96 -6.25 -13.80
C THR A 17 -18.47 -7.45 -13.00
N GLU A 18 -17.59 -8.35 -12.56
CA GLU A 18 -17.97 -9.46 -11.67
C GLU A 18 -18.57 -8.98 -10.33
N PHE A 19 -18.33 -7.72 -9.97
CA PHE A 19 -18.85 -7.07 -8.76
C PHE A 19 -20.07 -6.17 -9.02
N GLY A 20 -20.62 -6.20 -10.24
CA GLY A 20 -21.76 -5.37 -10.67
C GLY A 20 -21.38 -4.20 -11.58
N TRP A 21 -22.33 -3.30 -11.81
CA TRP A 21 -22.19 -2.17 -12.73
C TRP A 21 -21.35 -1.04 -12.14
N VAL A 22 -20.31 -0.63 -12.88
CA VAL A 22 -19.44 0.48 -12.52
C VAL A 22 -19.62 1.62 -13.53
N ALA A 23 -19.81 2.84 -13.02
CA ALA A 23 -19.81 4.05 -13.83
C ALA A 23 -18.37 4.58 -14.00
N GLY A 24 -17.99 4.92 -15.22
CA GLY A 24 -16.71 5.52 -15.57
C GLY A 24 -16.92 6.73 -16.46
N GLY A 25 -16.06 7.73 -16.35
CA GLY A 25 -16.19 8.94 -17.14
C GLY A 25 -15.01 9.88 -17.01
N ARG A 26 -14.95 10.89 -17.88
CA ARG A 26 -13.88 11.90 -17.81
C ARG A 26 -14.20 12.88 -16.70
N LEU A 27 -13.32 12.97 -15.70
CA LEU A 27 -13.40 14.03 -14.70
C LEU A 27 -13.02 15.36 -15.39
N GLN A 28 -13.99 16.26 -15.51
CA GLN A 28 -13.72 17.64 -15.92
C GLN A 28 -12.84 18.28 -14.83
N GLU A 29 -11.64 18.73 -15.19
CA GLU A 29 -10.73 19.40 -14.25
C GLU A 29 -11.35 20.73 -13.80
N ASN A 30 -12.08 20.69 -12.68
CA ASN A 30 -12.50 21.91 -12.02
C ASN A 30 -11.27 22.56 -11.40
N LYS A 31 -10.88 23.74 -11.88
CA LYS A 31 -9.77 24.57 -11.35
C LYS A 31 -10.03 25.11 -9.92
N ASN A 32 -11.01 24.56 -9.22
CA ASN A 32 -11.32 24.93 -7.85
C ASN A 32 -10.61 23.97 -6.90
N ASN A 33 -9.58 24.52 -6.26
CA ASN A 33 -8.61 24.02 -5.27
C ASN A 33 -9.11 23.09 -4.12
N ASN A 34 -9.95 22.10 -4.37
CA ASN A 34 -10.24 21.03 -3.41
C ASN A 34 -9.74 19.70 -4.01
N ASN A 35 -8.49 19.35 -3.68
CA ASN A 35 -7.81 18.14 -4.13
C ASN A 35 -8.55 16.87 -3.70
N LEU A 36 -9.52 16.43 -4.50
CA LEU A 36 -10.01 15.05 -4.51
C LEU A 36 -9.31 14.33 -5.67
N SER A 37 -8.09 13.86 -5.43
CA SER A 37 -7.37 13.02 -6.39
C SER A 37 -7.71 11.55 -6.17
N CYS A 38 -8.28 10.91 -7.19
CA CYS A 38 -8.30 9.45 -7.30
C CYS A 38 -7.23 9.06 -8.31
N TYR A 39 -6.14 8.44 -7.85
CA TYR A 39 -5.06 7.98 -8.71
C TYR A 39 -5.42 6.61 -9.28
N LEU A 40 -6.00 6.59 -10.48
CA LEU A 40 -6.04 5.37 -11.28
C LEU A 40 -4.65 5.19 -11.90
N LEU A 41 -3.90 4.20 -11.43
CA LEU A 41 -2.61 3.85 -12.00
C LEU A 41 -2.85 3.23 -13.39
N LYS A 42 -2.54 4.00 -14.42
CA LYS A 42 -2.40 3.49 -15.78
C LYS A 42 -1.00 2.91 -15.89
N ASP A 43 -0.90 1.68 -16.40
CA ASP A 43 0.35 0.99 -16.68
C ASP A 43 1.14 1.73 -17.79
N ASP A 44 1.88 2.76 -17.38
CA ASP A 44 2.94 3.40 -18.14
C ASP A 44 4.22 3.12 -17.35
N ASN A 45 5.32 2.70 -18.00
CA ASN A 45 6.61 2.36 -17.37
C ASN A 45 7.10 3.35 -16.29
N SER A 46 6.63 4.61 -16.32
CA SER A 46 6.84 5.62 -15.28
C SER A 46 6.21 5.32 -13.91
N VAL A 47 5.21 4.43 -13.84
CA VAL A 47 4.54 4.02 -12.61
C VAL A 47 5.43 3.06 -11.83
N GLU A 48 6.13 2.16 -12.52
CA GLU A 48 7.11 1.26 -11.90
C GLU A 48 8.18 2.07 -11.16
N ASP A 49 8.76 3.08 -11.83
CA ASP A 49 9.76 3.98 -11.24
C ASP A 49 9.20 4.75 -10.02
N ARG A 50 7.91 5.14 -10.08
CA ARG A 50 7.24 5.84 -8.97
C ARG A 50 6.94 4.91 -7.81
N LEU A 51 6.59 3.65 -8.07
CA LEU A 51 6.38 2.63 -7.04
C LEU A 51 7.70 2.29 -6.37
N ILE A 52 8.77 2.12 -7.16
CA ILE A 52 10.13 1.92 -6.64
C ILE A 52 10.50 3.10 -5.72
N LEU A 53 10.37 4.34 -6.20
CA LEU A 53 10.65 5.53 -5.40
C LEU A 53 9.78 5.60 -4.13
N PHE A 54 8.50 5.24 -4.22
CA PHE A 54 7.60 5.21 -3.08
C PHE A 54 8.09 4.22 -2.01
N PHE A 55 8.41 2.98 -2.39
CA PHE A 55 8.89 1.96 -1.46
C PHE A 55 10.30 2.28 -0.95
N GLU A 56 11.17 2.90 -1.75
CA GLU A 56 12.47 3.42 -1.29
C GLU A 56 12.30 4.49 -0.22
N LEU A 57 11.36 5.43 -0.40
CA LEU A 57 11.07 6.47 0.58
C LEU A 57 10.41 5.90 1.85
N GLU A 58 9.50 4.93 1.71
CA GLU A 58 8.86 4.26 2.86
C GLU A 58 9.88 3.44 3.66
N SER A 59 10.85 2.82 2.99
CA SER A 59 11.91 2.03 3.61
C SER A 59 13.05 2.86 4.20
N LEU A 60 13.03 4.21 4.08
CA LEU A 60 13.99 5.08 4.74
C LEU A 60 13.93 4.91 6.28
N GLY A 61 14.92 4.21 6.83
CA GLY A 61 15.03 3.91 8.26
C GLY A 61 14.79 2.44 8.61
N ILE A 62 14.30 1.65 7.66
CA ILE A 62 14.29 0.18 7.70
C ILE A 62 15.43 -0.27 6.78
N LYS A 63 16.66 -0.17 7.27
CA LYS A 63 17.82 -0.71 6.55
C LYS A 63 18.05 -2.14 7.04
N ASP A 64 17.82 -3.08 6.14
CA ASP A 64 18.27 -4.44 6.35
C ASP A 64 19.80 -4.48 6.34
N ASP A 65 20.37 -5.33 7.18
CA ASP A 65 21.82 -5.55 7.20
C ASP A 65 22.23 -6.04 5.79
N PRO A 66 23.20 -5.39 5.13
CA PRO A 66 23.64 -5.74 3.77
C PRO A 66 24.20 -7.17 3.65
N TYR A 67 24.50 -7.84 4.77
CA TYR A 67 24.91 -9.25 4.82
C TYR A 67 23.76 -10.21 5.14
N TYR A 68 22.60 -9.71 5.52
CA TYR A 68 21.44 -10.53 5.91
C TYR A 68 20.58 -10.81 4.67
N ARG A 69 20.88 -11.90 3.97
CA ARG A 69 20.07 -12.40 2.84
C ARG A 69 18.75 -12.98 3.36
N LYS A 70 17.77 -12.13 3.65
CA LYS A 70 16.42 -12.55 4.08
C LYS A 70 15.73 -13.45 3.06
N ASP A 71 16.00 -13.21 1.77
CA ASP A 71 15.37 -13.93 0.66
C ASP A 71 15.70 -15.43 0.70
N ASP A 72 16.93 -15.79 1.07
CA ASP A 72 17.38 -17.17 1.19
C ASP A 72 16.67 -17.89 2.36
N GLN A 73 16.40 -17.18 3.46
CA GLN A 73 15.77 -17.75 4.64
C GLN A 73 14.25 -17.92 4.46
N ALA A 74 13.57 -16.94 3.87
CA ALA A 74 12.13 -17.03 3.60
C ALA A 74 11.82 -18.15 2.61
N MET A 75 12.65 -18.31 1.57
CA MET A 75 12.52 -19.41 0.61
C MET A 75 12.77 -20.78 1.26
N ASN A 76 13.74 -20.90 2.16
CA ASN A 76 13.97 -22.14 2.89
C ASN A 76 12.78 -22.50 3.79
N ILE A 77 12.24 -21.53 4.53
CA ILE A 77 11.05 -21.74 5.37
C ILE A 77 9.84 -22.14 4.51
N PHE A 78 9.65 -21.48 3.36
CA PHE A 78 8.57 -21.85 2.43
C PHE A 78 8.68 -23.30 1.95
N LYS A 79 9.89 -23.75 1.59
CA LYS A 79 10.13 -25.15 1.19
C LYS A 79 9.88 -26.15 2.32
N GLU A 80 10.10 -25.76 3.57
CA GLU A 80 9.84 -26.60 4.73
C GLU A 80 8.35 -26.74 5.05
N ILE A 81 7.57 -25.66 4.88
CA ILE A 81 6.16 -25.60 5.32
C ILE A 81 5.15 -25.92 4.21
N ILE A 82 5.58 -25.98 2.95
CA ILE A 82 4.71 -26.32 1.83
C ILE A 82 4.43 -27.82 1.81
N GLN A 83 3.16 -28.17 1.75
CA GLN A 83 2.68 -29.54 1.64
C GLN A 83 1.67 -29.63 0.50
N PHE A 84 1.69 -30.73 -0.24
CA PHE A 84 0.68 -31.02 -1.23
C PHE A 84 -0.25 -32.11 -0.70
N TYR A 85 -1.51 -31.77 -0.47
CA TYR A 85 -2.51 -32.65 0.13
C TYR A 85 -3.88 -32.42 -0.53
N ASN A 86 -4.56 -33.51 -0.89
CA ASN A 86 -5.86 -33.48 -1.58
C ASN A 86 -5.90 -32.51 -2.79
N GLU A 87 -4.90 -32.63 -3.68
CA GLU A 87 -4.76 -31.81 -4.89
C GLU A 87 -4.59 -30.31 -4.64
N ARG A 88 -4.23 -29.90 -3.42
CA ARG A 88 -4.03 -28.50 -3.04
C ARG A 88 -2.70 -28.32 -2.32
N TYR A 89 -2.11 -27.15 -2.51
CA TYR A 89 -0.99 -26.72 -1.70
C TYR A 89 -1.50 -26.16 -0.38
N ILE A 90 -0.97 -26.68 0.71
CA ILE A 90 -1.13 -26.17 2.07
C ILE A 90 0.21 -25.54 2.43
N VAL A 91 0.17 -24.28 2.83
CA VAL A 91 1.37 -23.51 3.18
C VAL A 91 1.10 -22.85 4.52
N GLU A 92 1.99 -23.05 5.48
CA GLU A 92 1.94 -22.30 6.73
C GLU A 92 2.39 -20.85 6.48
N LEU A 93 1.90 -19.88 7.23
CA LEU A 93 2.44 -18.53 7.11
C LEU A 93 3.86 -18.50 7.69
N PRO A 94 4.90 -18.05 6.94
CA PRO A 94 6.28 -18.07 7.38
C PRO A 94 6.55 -16.94 8.38
N PHE A 95 5.90 -17.00 9.55
CA PHE A 95 6.18 -16.07 10.64
C PHE A 95 7.59 -16.27 11.17
N ARG A 96 8.26 -15.18 11.54
CA ARG A 96 9.56 -15.27 12.21
C ARG A 96 9.36 -15.96 13.55
N LYS A 97 9.96 -17.15 13.72
CA LYS A 97 9.87 -17.96 14.96
C LYS A 97 10.43 -17.22 16.18
N ASN A 98 11.39 -16.33 15.98
CA ASN A 98 11.94 -15.45 17.01
C ASN A 98 11.39 -14.04 16.86
N TRP A 99 10.28 -13.75 17.54
CA TRP A 99 9.74 -12.38 17.69
C TRP A 99 10.55 -11.52 18.67
N LYS A 100 11.55 -12.10 19.33
CA LYS A 100 12.32 -11.50 20.45
C LYS A 100 13.26 -10.35 20.09
N GLU A 101 13.21 -9.76 18.90
CA GLU A 101 14.14 -8.70 18.48
C GLU A 101 13.47 -7.52 17.76
N LEU A 102 12.23 -7.19 18.12
CA LEU A 102 11.80 -5.81 17.89
C LEU A 102 12.41 -4.97 19.00
N SER A 103 13.39 -4.15 18.64
CA SER A 103 13.94 -3.16 19.55
C SER A 103 12.81 -2.25 20.05
N ASP A 104 12.87 -1.92 21.34
CA ASP A 104 11.88 -1.03 21.94
C ASP A 104 11.92 0.35 21.26
N ASN A 105 10.79 0.78 20.71
CA ASN A 105 10.63 2.08 20.06
C ASN A 105 10.07 3.16 20.99
N PHE A 106 9.95 2.88 22.30
CA PHE A 106 9.34 3.77 23.28
C PHE A 106 9.96 5.16 23.31
N SER A 107 11.29 5.27 23.29
CA SER A 107 11.99 6.56 23.32
C SER A 107 11.64 7.44 22.11
N VAL A 108 11.62 6.84 20.93
CA VAL A 108 11.25 7.49 19.66
C VAL A 108 9.78 7.89 19.68
N ALA A 109 8.89 6.98 20.11
CA ALA A 109 7.46 7.24 20.21
C ALA A 109 7.16 8.39 21.19
N LYS A 110 7.83 8.39 22.35
CA LYS A 110 7.73 9.45 23.36
C LYS A 110 8.17 10.81 22.81
N GLN A 111 9.29 10.86 22.08
CA GLN A 111 9.78 12.11 21.48
C GLN A 111 8.80 12.63 20.41
N ARG A 112 8.29 11.75 19.53
CA ARG A 112 7.27 12.10 18.54
C ARG A 112 6.02 12.67 19.20
N PHE A 113 5.55 12.03 20.27
CA PHE A 113 4.42 12.50 21.06
C PHE A 113 4.67 13.89 21.65
N GLN A 114 5.81 14.12 22.30
CA GLN A 114 6.16 15.41 22.89
C GLN A 114 6.21 16.53 21.84
N ASN A 115 6.80 16.26 20.68
CA ASN A 115 6.87 17.22 19.58
C ASN A 115 5.48 17.54 19.03
N LEU A 116 4.63 16.51 18.86
CA LEU A 116 3.24 16.69 18.45
C LEU A 116 2.49 17.55 19.47
N TRP A 117 2.60 17.22 20.75
CA TRP A 117 1.97 17.95 21.84
C TRP A 117 2.36 19.44 21.85
N GLN A 118 3.66 19.74 21.74
CA GLN A 118 4.14 21.13 21.67
C GLN A 118 3.60 21.87 20.44
N ARG A 119 3.55 21.20 19.28
CA ARG A 119 3.01 21.79 18.05
C ARG A 119 1.52 22.10 18.20
N LEU A 120 0.76 21.20 18.82
CA LEU A 120 -0.66 21.38 19.11
C LEU A 120 -0.89 22.54 20.10
N GLN A 121 -0.08 22.65 21.15
CA GLN A 121 -0.18 23.77 22.10
C GLN A 121 0.14 25.13 21.48
N ARG A 122 1.10 25.18 20.54
CA ARG A 122 1.50 26.41 19.84
C ARG A 122 0.47 26.86 18.81
N ASN A 123 -0.18 25.92 18.12
CA ASN A 123 -1.13 26.21 17.05
C ASN A 123 -2.59 26.03 17.50
N LYS A 124 -3.10 26.95 18.33
CA LYS A 124 -4.52 26.99 18.71
C LYS A 124 -5.48 27.25 17.54
N ILE A 125 -4.97 27.71 16.40
CA ILE A 125 -5.76 28.08 15.21
C ILE A 125 -6.24 26.85 14.42
N LEU A 126 -5.60 25.67 14.57
CA LEU A 126 -6.00 24.46 13.85
C LEU A 126 -7.29 23.80 14.39
N TYR A 127 -7.86 24.34 15.48
CA TYR A 127 -9.01 23.78 16.19
C TYR A 127 -10.09 24.82 16.55
N SER A 128 -10.06 26.00 15.91
CA SER A 128 -11.13 27.00 16.01
C SER A 128 -11.83 27.14 14.67
#